data_AF-A0A7K0DDE5-F1
#
_entry.id   AF-A0A7K0DDE5-F1
#
_cell.length_a   1.000
_cell.length_b   1.000
_cell.length_c   1.000
_cell.angle_alpha   90.00
_cell.angle_beta   90.00
_cell.angle_gamma   90.00
#
_symmetry.space_group_name_H-M   'P 1'
#
loop_
_entity.id
_entity.type
_entity.pdbx_description
1 polymer ?
#
loop_
_entity_poly.entity_id
_entity_poly.type
_entity_poly.pdbx_seq_one_letter_code
_entity_poly.pdbx_strand_id
1 'polypeptide(L)'
;MSEEPIANAEVTAAPEATEPKPMTVEEYTTRLTDSWNRVEELAADFAANLTDIWWQDQPASGAGMDMQTSAAMLAARMANFDPGRNAQEFIHLGTIAFAQRVQQRARDEVEEIGEMYREWKAEPDQQGDGDSP
;
A
#
# COMPACT_ATOMS: atom_id res chain seq x y z
N MET A 1 -36.73 -5.84 37.90
CA MET A 1 -35.58 -5.71 36.98
C MET A 1 -35.61 -4.28 36.49
N SER A 2 -34.67 -3.47 36.96
CA SER A 2 -34.58 -2.05 36.61
C SER A 2 -33.60 -1.91 35.47
N GLU A 3 -34.05 -1.43 34.32
CA GLU A 3 -33.17 -1.09 33.20
C GLU A 3 -32.47 0.24 33.53
N GLU A 4 -31.15 0.19 33.71
CA GLU A 4 -30.35 1.42 33.81
C GLU A 4 -30.16 2.01 32.40
N PRO A 5 -30.35 3.33 32.22
CA PRO A 5 -30.12 3.96 30.93
C PRO A 5 -28.62 4.01 30.63
N ILE A 6 -28.23 3.48 29.48
CA ILE A 6 -26.87 3.59 28.96
C ILE A 6 -26.60 5.08 28.69
N ALA A 7 -25.63 5.65 29.39
CA ALA A 7 -25.18 7.02 29.16
C ALA A 7 -24.70 7.16 27.71
N ASN A 8 -25.31 8.07 26.95
CA ASN A 8 -24.78 8.48 25.66
C ASN A 8 -23.39 9.07 25.90
N ALA A 9 -22.36 8.40 25.38
CA ALA A 9 -21.01 8.95 25.36
C ALA A 9 -21.06 10.30 24.63
N GLU A 10 -20.65 11.37 25.32
CA GLU A 10 -20.47 12.67 24.70
C GLU A 10 -19.47 12.50 23.55
N VAL A 11 -19.92 12.75 22.33
CA VAL A 11 -19.03 12.90 21.17
C VAL A 11 -18.22 14.15 21.43
N THR A 12 -17.05 13.99 22.04
CA THR A 12 -16.05 15.05 22.13
C THR A 12 -15.80 15.58 20.72
N ALA A 13 -16.04 16.88 20.53
CA ALA A 13 -15.80 17.57 19.27
C ALA A 13 -14.44 17.16 18.72
N ALA A 14 -14.41 16.75 17.45
CA ALA A 14 -13.15 16.48 16.74
C ALA A 14 -12.23 17.69 16.92
N PRO A 15 -10.92 17.49 17.17
CA PRO A 15 -9.99 18.60 17.30
C PRO A 15 -10.12 19.52 16.08
N GLU A 16 -10.21 20.82 16.33
CA GLU A 16 -10.28 21.83 15.28
C GLU A 16 -9.17 21.57 14.27
N ALA A 17 -9.52 21.48 12.98
CA ALA A 17 -8.57 21.25 11.92
C ALA A 17 -7.59 22.43 11.90
N THR A 18 -6.37 22.21 12.40
CA THR A 18 -5.27 23.16 12.30
C THR A 18 -5.12 23.59 10.85
N GLU A 19 -5.18 24.90 10.59
CA GLU A 19 -5.00 25.45 9.25
C GLU A 19 -3.68 24.92 8.65
N PRO A 20 -3.69 24.46 7.38
CA PRO A 20 -2.49 23.94 6.74
C PRO A 20 -1.43 25.05 6.64
N LYS A 21 -0.26 24.79 7.21
CA LYS A 21 0.89 25.70 7.12
C LYS A 21 1.22 25.96 5.64
N PRO A 22 1.45 27.21 5.20
CA PRO A 22 1.88 27.49 3.84
C PRO A 22 3.20 26.76 3.55
N MET A 23 3.26 26.12 2.39
CA MET A 23 4.36 25.26 1.96
C MET A 23 4.67 25.57 0.51
N THR A 24 5.96 25.55 0.15
CA THR A 24 6.38 25.68 -1.26
C THR A 24 5.99 24.44 -2.06
N VAL A 25 5.90 24.56 -3.39
CA VAL A 25 5.62 23.42 -4.27
C VAL A 25 6.66 22.32 -4.07
N GLU A 26 7.94 22.67 -3.95
CA GLU A 26 9.03 21.72 -3.72
C GLU A 26 8.88 20.96 -2.40
N GLU A 27 8.64 21.68 -1.29
CA GLU A 27 8.41 21.05 0.02
C GLU A 27 7.18 20.13 0.00
N TYR A 28 6.13 20.51 -0.73
CA TYR A 28 4.91 19.71 -0.86
C TYR A 28 5.16 18.45 -1.67
N THR A 29 5.82 18.57 -2.83
CA THR A 29 6.23 17.44 -3.66
C THR A 29 7.09 16.46 -2.86
N THR A 30 8.11 16.94 -2.13
CA THR A 30 8.95 16.07 -1.29
C THR A 30 8.10 15.31 -0.27
N ARG A 31 7.22 15.98 0.47
CA ARG A 31 6.36 15.31 1.47
C ARG A 31 5.41 14.30 0.85
N LEU A 32 4.88 14.59 -0.34
CA LEU A 32 3.98 13.68 -1.04
C LEU A 32 4.72 12.43 -1.51
N THR A 33 5.91 12.61 -2.12
CA THR A 33 6.80 11.51 -2.50
C THR A 33 7.20 10.65 -1.30
N ASP A 34 7.60 11.27 -0.17
CA ASP A 34 7.95 10.54 1.06
C ASP A 34 6.77 9.73 1.60
N SER A 35 5.55 10.28 1.50
CA SER A 35 4.33 9.59 1.93
C SER A 35 4.06 8.36 1.07
N TRP A 36 4.21 8.47 -0.26
CA TRP A 36 4.03 7.33 -1.15
C TRP A 36 5.14 6.28 -1.00
N ASN A 37 6.40 6.69 -0.87
CA ASN A 37 7.50 5.77 -0.55
C ASN A 37 7.20 4.97 0.74
N ARG A 38 6.67 5.63 1.77
CA ARG A 38 6.27 4.94 3.00
C ARG A 38 5.12 3.96 2.79
N VAL A 39 4.15 4.29 1.93
CA VAL A 39 3.07 3.36 1.55
C VAL A 39 3.65 2.14 0.82
N GLU A 40 4.61 2.35 -0.09
CA GLU A 40 5.30 1.27 -0.79
C GLU A 40 5.98 0.32 0.20
N GLU A 41 6.80 0.84 1.11
CA GLU A 41 7.51 0.05 2.12
C GLU A 41 6.54 -0.74 3.01
N LEU A 42 5.51 -0.09 3.54
CA LEU A 42 4.53 -0.75 4.40
C LEU A 42 3.74 -1.84 3.66
N ALA A 43 3.38 -1.59 2.40
CA ALA A 43 2.69 -2.58 1.57
C ALA A 43 3.58 -3.78 1.25
N ALA A 44 4.88 -3.54 0.97
CA ALA A 44 5.86 -4.59 0.74
C ALA A 44 6.06 -5.46 1.99
N ASP A 45 6.28 -4.83 3.15
CA ASP A 45 6.46 -5.52 4.43
C ASP A 45 5.21 -6.32 4.82
N PHE A 46 4.02 -5.73 4.63
CA PHE A 46 2.77 -6.42 4.90
C PHE A 46 2.57 -7.63 3.98
N ALA A 47 2.84 -7.50 2.68
CA ALA A 47 2.77 -8.60 1.73
C ALA A 47 3.77 -9.72 2.07
N ALA A 48 5.01 -9.37 2.42
CA ALA A 48 6.05 -10.34 2.80
C ALA A 48 5.66 -11.11 4.07
N ASN A 49 5.30 -10.40 5.14
CA ASN A 49 4.88 -11.02 6.40
C ASN A 49 3.68 -11.94 6.22
N LEU A 50 2.67 -11.50 5.46
CA LEU A 50 1.48 -12.32 5.23
C LEU A 50 1.79 -13.54 4.35
N THR A 51 2.71 -13.41 3.39
CA THR A 51 3.19 -14.55 2.58
C THR A 51 3.91 -15.57 3.46
N ASP A 52 4.75 -15.12 4.39
CA ASP A 52 5.46 -16.00 5.32
C ASP A 52 4.50 -16.72 6.27
N ILE A 53 3.52 -16.01 6.84
CA ILE A 53 2.47 -16.61 7.69
C ILE A 53 1.67 -17.64 6.89
N TRP A 54 1.19 -17.24 5.72
CA TRP A 54 0.44 -18.12 4.84
C TRP A 54 1.23 -19.37 4.47
N TRP A 55 2.54 -19.23 4.21
CA TRP A 55 3.44 -20.34 3.91
C TRP A 55 3.59 -21.27 5.10
N GLN A 56 3.85 -20.74 6.29
CA GLN A 56 4.03 -21.53 7.52
C GLN A 56 2.78 -22.32 7.91
N ASP A 57 1.59 -21.75 7.68
CA ASP A 57 0.31 -22.39 7.94
C ASP A 57 -0.01 -23.55 6.97
N GLN A 58 0.81 -23.78 5.93
CA GLN A 58 0.60 -24.88 5.02
C GLN A 58 1.03 -26.22 5.64
N PRO A 59 0.25 -27.32 5.44
CA PRO A 59 0.67 -28.67 5.85
C PRO A 59 1.98 -29.13 5.21
N ALA A 60 2.38 -28.47 4.12
CA ALA A 60 3.57 -28.72 3.32
C ALA A 60 4.77 -27.83 3.69
N SER A 61 4.68 -27.01 4.73
CA SER A 61 5.77 -26.10 5.14
C SER A 61 6.90 -26.78 5.93
N GLY A 62 6.87 -28.11 6.02
CA GLY A 62 7.78 -28.90 6.87
C GLY A 62 9.27 -28.68 6.58
N ALA A 63 10.06 -28.63 7.66
CA ALA A 63 11.51 -28.47 7.60
C ALA A 63 12.16 -29.57 6.74
N GLY A 64 12.91 -29.17 5.71
CA GLY A 64 13.71 -30.08 4.88
C GLY A 64 13.23 -30.26 3.43
N MET A 65 12.15 -29.60 3.01
CA MET A 65 11.79 -29.55 1.58
C MET A 65 12.67 -28.55 0.82
N ASP A 66 13.17 -28.99 -0.33
CA ASP A 66 13.83 -28.09 -1.27
C ASP A 66 12.82 -27.19 -1.99
N MET A 67 13.32 -26.07 -2.51
CA MET A 67 12.49 -25.05 -3.17
C MET A 67 11.72 -25.59 -4.38
N GLN A 68 12.26 -26.61 -5.07
CA GLN A 68 11.62 -27.21 -6.24
C GLN A 68 10.41 -28.04 -5.84
N THR A 69 10.52 -28.80 -4.75
CA THR A 69 9.43 -29.61 -4.18
C THR A 69 8.34 -28.70 -3.62
N SER A 70 8.72 -27.65 -2.89
CA SER A 70 7.80 -26.61 -2.40
C SER A 70 7.02 -25.95 -3.54
N ALA A 71 7.71 -25.57 -4.63
CA ALA A 71 7.06 -24.96 -5.81
C ALA A 71 6.11 -25.93 -6.52
N ALA A 72 6.49 -27.21 -6.66
CA ALA A 72 5.63 -28.22 -7.27
C ALA A 72 4.36 -28.48 -6.44
N MET A 73 4.47 -28.53 -5.11
CA MET A 73 3.32 -28.68 -4.21
C MET A 73 2.39 -27.47 -4.27
N LEU A 74 2.95 -26.26 -4.28
CA LEU A 74 2.20 -25.03 -4.51
C LEU A 74 1.44 -25.06 -5.84
N ALA A 75 2.12 -25.41 -6.94
CA ALA A 75 1.49 -25.47 -8.26
C ALA A 75 0.35 -26.50 -8.29
N ALA A 76 0.54 -27.68 -7.70
CA ALA A 76 -0.49 -28.71 -7.60
C ALA A 76 -1.69 -28.27 -6.74
N ARG A 77 -1.43 -27.50 -5.67
CA ARG A 77 -2.48 -26.93 -4.81
C ARG A 77 -3.27 -25.85 -5.53
N MET A 78 -2.58 -24.94 -6.21
CA MET A 78 -3.19 -23.89 -7.05
C MET A 78 -4.02 -24.48 -8.19
N ALA A 79 -3.57 -25.58 -8.80
CA ALA A 79 -4.33 -26.27 -9.85
C ALA A 79 -5.67 -26.86 -9.36
N ASN A 80 -5.79 -27.16 -8.06
CA ASN A 80 -7.00 -27.67 -7.42
C ASN A 80 -7.68 -26.64 -6.52
N PHE A 81 -7.31 -25.36 -6.66
CA PHE A 81 -7.79 -24.32 -5.79
C PHE A 81 -9.26 -23.99 -6.07
N ASP A 82 -10.12 -24.25 -5.09
CA ASP A 82 -11.54 -23.89 -5.09
C ASP A 82 -11.80 -22.87 -3.97
N PRO A 83 -12.14 -21.61 -4.29
CA PRO A 83 -12.45 -20.58 -3.30
C PRO A 83 -13.56 -20.96 -2.32
N GLY A 84 -14.51 -21.80 -2.77
CA GLY A 84 -15.63 -22.25 -1.93
C GLY A 84 -15.22 -23.29 -0.88
N ARG A 85 -14.09 -23.98 -1.08
CA ARG A 85 -13.57 -25.01 -0.16
C ARG A 85 -12.41 -24.49 0.69
N ASN A 86 -11.66 -23.52 0.18
CA ASN A 86 -10.46 -22.98 0.81
C ASN A 86 -10.57 -21.46 1.05
N ALA A 87 -11.67 -21.01 1.66
CA ALA A 87 -11.98 -19.58 1.84
C ALA A 87 -10.89 -18.82 2.60
N GLN A 88 -10.27 -19.42 3.62
CA GLN A 88 -9.16 -18.79 4.35
C GLN A 88 -7.94 -18.57 3.44
N GLU A 89 -7.57 -19.56 2.63
CA GLU A 89 -6.46 -19.44 1.68
C GLU A 89 -6.75 -18.39 0.61
N PHE A 90 -8.01 -18.32 0.14
CA PHE A 90 -8.45 -17.26 -0.76
C PHE A 90 -8.28 -15.87 -0.17
N ILE A 91 -8.63 -15.69 1.11
CA ILE A 91 -8.46 -14.42 1.81
C ILE A 91 -6.97 -14.06 1.90
N HIS A 92 -6.10 -14.99 2.33
CA HIS A 92 -4.66 -14.72 2.43
C HIS A 92 -4.07 -14.31 1.09
N LEU A 93 -4.30 -15.11 0.04
CA LEU A 93 -3.80 -14.83 -1.31
C LEU A 93 -4.36 -13.52 -1.87
N GLY A 94 -5.65 -13.25 -1.65
CA GLY A 94 -6.29 -12.00 -2.06
C GLY A 94 -5.70 -10.78 -1.36
N THR A 95 -5.42 -10.88 -0.06
CA THR A 95 -4.81 -9.80 0.73
C THR A 95 -3.34 -9.58 0.34
N ILE A 96 -2.57 -10.64 0.08
CA ILE A 96 -1.20 -10.54 -0.46
C ILE A 96 -1.23 -9.82 -1.81
N ALA A 97 -2.10 -10.24 -2.72
CA ALA A 97 -2.23 -9.62 -4.04
C ALA A 97 -2.66 -8.14 -3.96
N PHE A 98 -3.58 -7.81 -3.04
CA PHE A 98 -3.97 -6.43 -2.77
C PHE A 98 -2.77 -5.59 -2.30
N ALA A 99 -1.99 -6.09 -1.34
CA ALA A 99 -0.83 -5.40 -0.80
C ALA A 99 0.24 -5.16 -1.89
N GLN A 100 0.54 -6.16 -2.71
CA GLN A 100 1.44 -6.02 -3.86
C GLN A 100 0.96 -4.97 -4.87
N ARG A 101 -0.36 -4.88 -5.08
CA ARG A 101 -0.94 -3.84 -5.95
C ARG A 101 -0.83 -2.45 -5.35
N VAL A 102 -1.03 -2.29 -4.05
CA VAL A 102 -0.82 -1.02 -3.34
C VAL A 102 0.64 -0.60 -3.44
N GLN A 103 1.57 -1.52 -3.24
CA GLN A 103 3.00 -1.28 -3.42
C GLN A 103 3.32 -0.78 -4.83
N GLN A 104 2.82 -1.47 -5.87
CA GLN A 104 3.06 -1.05 -7.26
C GLN A 104 2.46 0.33 -7.53
N ARG A 105 1.23 0.59 -7.08
CA ARG A 105 0.60 1.90 -7.26
C ARG A 105 1.40 3.01 -6.59
N ALA A 106 1.93 2.78 -5.39
CA ALA A 106 2.75 3.75 -4.68
C ALA A 106 4.02 4.12 -5.48
N ARG A 107 4.66 3.14 -6.13
CA ARG A 107 5.79 3.39 -7.04
C ARG A 107 5.40 4.24 -8.23
N ASP A 108 4.30 3.88 -8.89
CA ASP A 108 3.79 4.60 -10.06
C ASP A 108 3.50 6.08 -9.71
N GLU A 109 2.92 6.33 -8.53
CA GLU A 109 2.62 7.69 -8.04
C GLU A 109 3.89 8.50 -7.76
N VAL A 110 4.93 7.88 -7.18
CA VAL A 110 6.23 8.53 -6.96
C VAL A 110 6.86 8.96 -8.28
N GLU A 111 6.79 8.10 -9.30
CA GLU A 111 7.28 8.39 -10.65
C GLU A 111 6.50 9.56 -11.28
N GLU A 112 5.16 9.50 -11.24
CA GLU A 112 4.28 10.54 -11.79
C GLU A 112 4.51 11.91 -11.13
N ILE A 113 4.63 11.95 -9.78
CA ILE A 113 4.96 13.17 -9.04
C ILE A 113 6.33 13.72 -9.45
N GLY A 114 7.32 12.84 -9.62
CA GLY A 114 8.67 13.21 -10.06
C GLY A 114 8.72 13.75 -11.49
N GLU A 115 7.86 13.24 -12.38
CA GLU A 115 7.66 13.77 -13.73
C GLU A 115 7.02 15.15 -13.71
N MET A 116 5.87 15.30 -13.04
CA MET A 116 5.17 16.58 -12.94
C MET A 116 6.06 17.69 -12.34
N TYR A 117 6.84 17.37 -11.29
CA TYR A 117 7.75 18.35 -10.68
C TYR A 117 8.87 18.77 -11.64
N ARG A 118 9.41 17.84 -12.44
CA ARG A 118 10.43 18.15 -13.46
C ARG A 118 9.85 19.02 -14.57
N GLU A 119 8.63 18.74 -15.03
CA GLU A 119 7.93 19.55 -16.03
C GLU A 119 7.68 20.97 -15.52
N TRP A 120 7.10 21.11 -14.32
CA TRP A 120 6.85 22.40 -13.68
C TRP A 120 8.13 23.23 -13.52
N LYS A 121 9.24 22.59 -13.12
CA LYS A 121 10.53 23.26 -12.97
C LYS A 121 11.14 23.71 -14.30
N ALA A 122 10.78 23.07 -15.42
CA ALA A 122 11.29 23.38 -16.75
C ALA A 122 10.46 24.46 -17.50
N GLU A 123 9.22 24.72 -17.10
CA GLU A 123 8.36 25.77 -17.69
C GLU A 123 8.92 27.21 -17.60
N PRO A 124 9.56 27.68 -16.51
CA PRO A 124 10.08 29.05 -16.45
C PRO A 124 11.23 29.33 -17.44
N ASP A 125 11.93 28.31 -17.93
CA ASP A 125 13.04 28.47 -18.89
C ASP A 125 12.56 28.64 -20.35
N GLN A 126 11.26 28.46 -20.64
CA GLN A 126 10.70 28.61 -22.01
C GLN A 126 9.97 29.93 -22.26
N GLN A 127 9.64 30.71 -21.22
CA GLN A 127 8.98 32.02 -21.38
C GLN A 127 9.96 33.20 -21.51
N GLY A 128 11.27 32.96 -21.49
CA GLY A 128 12.31 34.00 -21.52
C GLY A 128 12.74 34.53 -22.90
N ASP A 129 12.35 33.89 -24.01
CA ASP A 129 12.84 34.24 -25.36
C ASP A 129 11.76 34.83 -26.29
N GLY A 130 10.72 35.43 -25.70
CA GLY A 130 9.56 35.94 -26.44
C GLY A 130 9.46 37.47 -26.58
N ASP A 131 10.42 38.26 -26.09
CA ASP A 131 10.34 39.72 -26.22
C ASP A 131 11.71 40.39 -26.31
N SER A 132 12.14 40.68 -27.55
CA SER A 132 13.00 41.80 -27.96
C SER A 132 13.42 41.65 -29.43
N PRO A 133 13.35 42.68 -30.29
CA PRO A 133 12.57 43.92 -30.30
C PRO A 133 11.53 44.02 -31.44
#